data_AF-A0A4R9WPL2-F1
#
_entry.id   AF-A0A4R9WPL2-F1
#
_cell.length_a   1.000
_cell.length_b   1.000
_cell.length_c   1.000
_cell.angle_alpha   90.00
_cell.angle_beta   90.00
_cell.angle_gamma   90.00
#
_symmetry.space_group_name_H-M   'P 1'
#
loop_
_entity.id
_entity.type
_entity.pdbx_description
1 polymer ?
#
loop_
_entity_poly.entity_id
_entity_poly.type
_entity_poly.pdbx_seq_one_letter_code
_entity_poly.pdbx_strand_id
1 'polypeptide(L)'
;SVDANLLHSSSEGKVLEDPWSEPPEFVHQRTVSPMDAPDVVTDIEIEFLKGDPVALNGKKLSPATMLAALNDLGRDNGIGRLDLVENRFVGMKSR
;
A
#
# COMPACT_ATOMS: atom_id res chain seq x y z
N SER A 1 8.11 2.61 14.68
CA SER A 1 7.27 1.41 14.93
C SER A 1 6.79 0.90 13.59
N VAL A 2 6.52 -0.41 13.45
CA VAL A 2 5.91 -0.96 12.22
C VAL A 2 4.79 -1.91 12.63
N ASP A 3 3.60 -1.71 12.08
CA ASP A 3 2.50 -2.67 12.11
C ASP A 3 2.15 -3.09 10.68
N ALA A 4 1.84 -4.37 10.49
CA ALA A 4 1.62 -4.92 9.15
C ALA A 4 0.61 -6.07 9.17
N ASN A 5 -0.33 -6.01 8.24
CA ASN A 5 -1.27 -7.08 7.93
C ASN A 5 -1.47 -7.17 6.41
N LEU A 6 -2.37 -8.05 5.96
CA LEU A 6 -2.61 -8.26 4.54
C LEU A 6 -3.10 -7.00 3.81
N LEU A 7 -3.79 -6.09 4.49
CA LEU A 7 -4.37 -4.89 3.88
C LEU A 7 -3.36 -3.75 3.75
N HIS A 8 -2.50 -3.56 4.75
CA HIS A 8 -1.55 -2.45 4.76
C HIS A 8 -0.38 -2.70 5.72
N SER A 9 0.62 -1.82 5.64
CA SER A 9 1.63 -1.66 6.68
C SER A 9 1.73 -0.18 7.04
N SER A 10 1.76 0.12 8.33
CA SER A 10 1.97 1.47 8.86
C SER A 10 3.35 1.55 9.52
N SER A 11 4.01 2.69 9.33
CA SER A 11 5.31 3.00 9.92
C SER A 11 5.26 4.40 10.51
N GLU A 12 5.68 4.54 11.76
CA GLU A 12 5.57 5.80 12.50
C GLU A 12 6.78 6.03 13.43
N GLY A 13 6.95 7.28 13.88
CA GLY A 13 7.87 7.66 14.93
C GLY A 13 9.32 7.88 14.47
N LYS A 14 10.16 8.32 15.43
CA LYS A 14 11.59 8.64 15.21
C LYS A 14 11.79 9.63 14.05
N VAL A 15 12.43 9.18 12.98
CA VAL A 15 12.79 9.99 11.80
C VAL A 15 11.57 10.51 11.03
N LEU A 16 10.39 9.95 11.29
CA LEU A 16 9.13 10.37 10.66
C LEU A 16 8.40 11.48 11.44
N GLU A 17 8.78 11.74 12.69
CA GLU A 17 8.10 12.72 13.56
C GLU A 17 8.27 14.17 13.13
N ASP A 18 9.28 14.47 12.30
CA ASP A 18 9.45 15.79 11.68
C ASP A 18 8.85 15.76 10.26
N PRO A 19 7.68 16.39 10.03
CA PRO A 19 7.03 16.44 8.71
C PRO A 19 7.84 17.16 7.64
N TRP A 20 8.86 17.93 8.02
CA TRP A 20 9.73 18.61 7.06
C TRP A 20 10.80 17.69 6.47
N SER A 21 11.03 16.54 7.09
CA SER A 21 11.96 15.53 6.62
C SER A 21 11.26 14.53 5.70
N GLU A 22 11.84 14.24 4.53
CA GLU A 22 11.31 13.20 3.62
C GLU A 22 11.40 11.81 4.27
N PRO A 23 10.40 10.92 4.09
CA PRO A 23 10.49 9.54 4.58
C PRO A 23 11.66 8.83 3.91
N PRO A 24 12.59 8.23 4.67
CA PRO A 24 13.63 7.41 4.08
C PRO A 24 13.07 6.20 3.34
N GLU A 25 13.69 5.80 2.23
CA GLU A 25 13.19 4.73 1.36
C GLU A 25 12.92 3.40 2.10
N PHE A 26 13.69 3.08 3.14
CA PHE A 26 13.50 1.85 3.94
C PHE A 26 12.15 1.76 4.66
N VAL A 27 11.40 2.87 4.74
CA VAL A 27 10.05 2.92 5.30
C VAL A 27 9.05 2.24 4.36
N HIS A 28 9.28 2.30 3.04
CA HIS A 28 8.36 1.77 2.04
C HIS A 28 8.59 0.28 1.73
N GLN A 29 8.57 -0.57 2.76
CA GLN A 29 8.95 -1.99 2.66
C GLN A 29 8.05 -2.86 1.76
N ARG A 30 6.85 -2.36 1.40
CA ARG A 30 5.82 -3.12 0.67
C ARG A 30 5.80 -2.85 -0.83
N THR A 31 6.56 -1.87 -1.32
CA THR A 31 6.48 -1.39 -2.72
C THR A 31 7.86 -1.00 -3.21
N VAL A 32 8.14 -1.15 -4.51
CA VAL A 32 9.31 -0.46 -5.10
C VAL A 32 9.04 1.04 -5.18
N SER A 33 10.09 1.85 -5.34
CA SER A 33 9.90 3.28 -5.59
C SER A 33 9.14 3.46 -6.91
N PRO A 34 8.21 4.42 -7.02
CA PRO A 34 7.64 4.79 -8.32
C PRO A 34 8.72 5.11 -9.37
N MET A 35 9.90 5.56 -8.94
CA MET A 35 11.06 5.80 -9.82
C MET A 35 11.78 4.53 -10.27
N ASP A 36 11.63 3.43 -9.54
CA ASP A 36 12.21 2.12 -9.85
C ASP A 36 11.19 1.18 -10.52
N ALA A 37 9.93 1.57 -10.60
CA ALA A 37 8.87 0.80 -11.25
C ALA A 37 9.13 0.70 -12.76
N PRO A 38 8.77 -0.43 -13.42
CA PRO A 38 8.95 -0.57 -14.86
C PRO A 38 8.16 0.48 -15.65
N ASP A 39 8.78 1.05 -16.69
CA ASP A 39 8.11 1.93 -17.66
C ASP A 39 7.30 1.11 -18.69
N VAL A 40 6.44 0.23 -18.18
CA VAL A 40 5.57 -0.67 -18.96
C VAL A 40 4.23 -0.74 -18.26
N VAL A 41 3.15 -0.53 -19.03
CA VAL A 41 1.78 -0.61 -18.49
C VAL A 41 1.46 -2.05 -18.07
N THR A 42 0.94 -2.19 -16.85
CA THR A 42 0.33 -3.43 -16.37
C THR A 42 -1.19 -3.27 -16.36
N ASP A 43 -1.86 -3.83 -17.37
CA ASP A 43 -3.32 -3.85 -17.42
C ASP A 43 -3.88 -4.99 -16.55
N ILE A 44 -4.87 -4.67 -15.72
CA ILE A 44 -5.60 -5.65 -14.91
C ILE A 44 -7.10 -5.44 -15.03
N GLU A 45 -7.84 -6.54 -14.95
CA GLU A 45 -9.30 -6.55 -14.88
C GLU A 45 -9.73 -7.15 -13.54
N ILE A 46 -10.59 -6.45 -12.82
CA ILE A 46 -11.17 -6.92 -11.55
C ILE A 46 -12.68 -7.08 -11.75
N GLU A 47 -13.17 -8.30 -11.59
CA GLU A 47 -14.60 -8.58 -11.63
C GLU A 47 -15.21 -8.39 -10.24
N PHE A 48 -16.32 -7.66 -10.19
CA PHE A 48 -17.08 -7.42 -8.96
C PHE A 48 -18.42 -8.13 -8.99
N LEU A 49 -18.82 -8.69 -7.84
CA LEU A 49 -20.15 -9.23 -7.62
C LEU A 49 -20.69 -8.70 -6.30
N LYS A 50 -21.81 -7.96 -6.36
CA LYS A 50 -22.46 -7.38 -5.17
C LYS A 50 -21.55 -6.49 -4.31
N GLY A 51 -20.54 -5.87 -4.93
CA GLY A 51 -19.58 -4.97 -4.26
C GLY A 51 -18.26 -5.62 -3.88
N ASP A 52 -18.17 -6.96 -3.91
CA ASP A 52 -16.93 -7.67 -3.59
C ASP A 52 -16.14 -8.05 -4.85
N PRO A 53 -14.80 -7.93 -4.85
CA PRO A 53 -13.96 -8.41 -5.93
C PRO A 53 -13.91 -9.95 -5.89
N VAL A 54 -14.27 -10.60 -7.00
CA VAL A 54 -14.40 -12.07 -7.09
C VAL A 54 -13.43 -12.72 -8.07
N ALA A 55 -12.90 -11.98 -9.03
CA ALA A 55 -11.89 -12.47 -9.97
C ALA A 55 -10.90 -11.37 -10.39
N LEU A 56 -9.69 -11.78 -10.72
CA LEU A 56 -8.61 -10.94 -11.26
C LEU A 56 -8.13 -11.55 -12.57
N ASN A 57 -8.19 -10.80 -13.67
CA ASN A 57 -7.82 -11.24 -15.02
C ASN A 57 -8.53 -12.56 -15.40
N GLY A 58 -9.84 -12.63 -15.17
CA GLY A 58 -10.68 -13.81 -15.43
C GLY A 58 -10.48 -15.00 -14.47
N LYS A 59 -9.55 -14.90 -13.50
CA LYS A 59 -9.30 -15.96 -12.51
C LYS A 59 -10.02 -15.68 -11.21
N LYS A 60 -10.92 -16.58 -10.80
CA LYS A 60 -11.59 -16.50 -9.48
C LYS A 60 -10.59 -16.71 -8.34
N LEU A 61 -10.67 -15.84 -7.35
CA LEU A 61 -9.78 -15.84 -6.18
C LEU A 61 -10.61 -15.75 -4.90
N SER A 62 -10.08 -16.30 -3.79
CA SER A 62 -10.61 -15.99 -2.47
C SER A 62 -10.21 -14.57 -2.06
N PRO A 63 -10.93 -13.91 -1.12
CA PRO A 63 -10.60 -12.55 -0.71
C PRO A 63 -9.15 -12.36 -0.26
N ALA A 64 -8.60 -13.31 0.50
CA ALA A 64 -7.20 -13.24 0.95
C ALA A 64 -6.22 -13.33 -0.23
N THR A 65 -6.49 -14.22 -1.20
CA THR A 65 -5.64 -14.36 -2.39
C THR A 65 -5.78 -13.18 -3.36
N MET A 66 -6.96 -12.55 -3.41
CA MET A 66 -7.18 -11.31 -4.17
C MET A 66 -6.31 -10.19 -3.60
N LEU A 67 -6.37 -9.94 -2.29
CA LEU A 67 -5.54 -8.92 -1.65
C LEU A 67 -4.05 -9.21 -1.81
N ALA A 68 -3.61 -10.46 -1.65
CA ALA A 68 -2.21 -10.84 -1.86
C ALA A 68 -1.75 -10.56 -3.30
N ALA A 69 -2.55 -10.96 -4.31
CA ALA A 69 -2.21 -10.73 -5.71
C ALA A 69 -2.19 -9.24 -6.07
N LEU A 70 -3.14 -8.45 -5.58
CA LEU A 70 -3.16 -7.00 -5.78
C LEU A 70 -2.00 -6.30 -5.05
N ASN A 71 -1.58 -6.80 -3.88
CA ASN A 71 -0.38 -6.30 -3.21
C ASN A 71 0.89 -6.56 -4.01
N ASP A 72 1.03 -7.73 -4.66
CA ASP A 72 2.18 -8.02 -5.52
C ASP A 72 2.21 -7.10 -6.74
N LEU A 73 1.07 -6.93 -7.41
CA LEU A 73 0.94 -5.99 -8.54
C LEU A 73 1.23 -4.55 -8.12
N GLY A 74 0.67 -4.12 -6.99
CA GLY A 74 0.91 -2.79 -6.44
C GLY A 74 2.37 -2.59 -6.05
N ARG A 75 3.01 -3.60 -5.45
CA ARG A 75 4.43 -3.58 -5.10
C ARG A 75 5.27 -3.32 -6.34
N ASP A 76 5.07 -4.12 -7.38
CA ASP A 76 5.93 -4.13 -8.57
C ASP A 76 5.74 -2.87 -9.44
N ASN A 77 4.60 -2.18 -9.28
CA ASN A 77 4.29 -0.93 -9.98
C ASN A 77 4.43 0.33 -9.08
N GLY A 78 4.97 0.20 -7.86
CA GLY A 78 5.19 1.33 -6.94
C GLY A 78 3.91 2.01 -6.41
N ILE A 79 2.79 1.30 -6.38
CA ILE A 79 1.46 1.83 -6.02
C ILE A 79 1.20 1.65 -4.52
N GLY A 80 0.61 2.67 -3.89
CA GLY A 80 0.06 2.57 -2.53
C GLY A 80 0.95 3.13 -1.41
N ARG A 81 1.99 3.90 -1.75
CA ARG A 81 2.75 4.70 -0.78
C ARG A 81 1.93 5.92 -0.35
N LEU A 82 1.75 6.09 0.96
CA LEU A 82 1.07 7.24 1.56
C LEU A 82 1.97 7.84 2.63
N ASP A 83 2.11 9.17 2.61
CA ASP A 83 2.75 9.97 3.64
C ASP A 83 1.75 11.05 4.07
N LEU A 84 1.36 11.03 5.34
CA LEU A 84 0.25 11.85 5.83
C LEU A 84 0.46 12.24 7.29
N VAL A 85 -0.13 13.38 7.66
CA VAL A 85 -0.28 13.79 9.06
C VAL A 85 -1.73 13.59 9.48
N GLU A 86 -1.99 12.69 10.42
CA GLU A 86 -3.32 12.35 10.90
C GLU A 86 -3.63 12.92 12.28
N ASN A 87 -4.92 13.05 12.59
CA ASN A 87 -5.39 13.39 13.93
C ASN A 87 -5.64 12.08 14.70
N ARG A 88 -4.99 11.93 15.85
CA ARG A 88 -5.26 10.83 16.77
C ARG A 88 -6.43 11.19 17.68
N PHE A 89 -7.20 10.17 18.05
CA PHE A 89 -8.31 10.30 19.00
C PHE A 89 -7.89 10.95 20.33
N VAL A 90 -6.66 10.70 20.79
CA VAL A 90 -6.12 11.25 22.05
C VAL A 90 -5.76 12.75 22.01
N GLY A 91 -6.08 13.45 20.91
CA GLY A 91 -5.95 14.91 20.82
C GLY A 91 -4.59 15.42 20.32
N MET A 92 -3.81 14.56 19.68
CA MET A 92 -2.52 14.94 19.06
C MET A 92 -2.50 14.61 17.57
N LYS A 93 -1.59 15.26 16.84
CA LYS A 93 -1.27 14.87 15.47
C LYS A 93 -0.08 13.91 15.47
N SER A 94 -0.04 13.04 14.48
CA SER A 94 1.09 12.16 14.19
C SER A 94 1.32 12.12 12.70
N ARG A 95 2.57 11.90 12.32
CA ARG A 95 2.95 11.47 10.99
C ARG A 95 3.39 10.01 11.06
#